data_AF-A0A1T5LCG6-F1
#
_entry.id   AF-A0A1T5LCG6-F1
#
_cell.length_a   1.000
_cell.length_b   1.000
_cell.length_c   1.000
_cell.angle_alpha   90.00
_cell.angle_beta   90.00
_cell.angle_gamma   90.00
#
_symmetry.space_group_name_H-M   'P 1'
#
loop_
_entity.id
_entity.type
_entity.pdbx_description
1 polymer ?
#
loop_
_entity_poly.entity_id
_entity_poly.type
_entity_poly.pdbx_seq_one_letter_code
_entity_poly.pdbx_strand_id
1 'polypeptide(L)'
;MYNPYLYPMNHNMYRRAVNNNYPYEAYNKKILAQSNTPNQEDKNCEKGFNIGEPAPEFTLSGIVNGEPKEVSLSDYQGKWVVVFFYGSDFTFV
;
A
#
# COMPACT_ATOMS: atom_id res chain seq x y z
N MET A 1 -10.37 5.26 -24.79
CA MET A 1 -9.06 5.20 -24.11
C MET A 1 -9.10 4.06 -23.10
N TYR A 2 -8.36 2.99 -23.34
CA TYR A 2 -8.27 1.83 -22.44
C TYR A 2 -7.12 2.09 -21.47
N ASN A 3 -7.39 2.15 -20.16
CA ASN A 3 -6.36 2.28 -19.13
C ASN A 3 -5.92 0.86 -18.70
N PRO A 4 -4.69 0.43 -19.03
CA PRO A 4 -4.25 -0.95 -18.81
C PRO A 4 -4.00 -1.32 -17.34
N TYR A 5 -4.12 -0.38 -16.39
CA TYR A 5 -3.94 -0.62 -14.94
C TYR A 5 -5.25 -0.88 -14.19
N LEU A 6 -6.39 -0.89 -14.88
CA LEU A 6 -7.63 -1.37 -14.28
C LEU A 6 -7.59 -2.90 -14.29
N TYR A 7 -7.26 -3.50 -13.14
CA TYR A 7 -7.55 -4.91 -12.88
C TYR A 7 -8.96 -5.25 -13.40
N PRO A 8 -9.20 -6.47 -13.92
CA PRO A 8 -10.52 -6.84 -14.42
C PRO A 8 -11.51 -6.85 -13.25
N MET A 9 -12.15 -5.71 -13.01
CA MET A 9 -13.33 -5.64 -12.18
C MET A 9 -14.39 -6.50 -12.86
N ASN A 10 -14.97 -7.45 -12.11
CA ASN A 10 -16.10 -8.20 -12.64
C ASN A 10 -17.24 -7.22 -13.00
N HIS A 11 -18.08 -7.62 -13.96
CA HIS A 11 -19.15 -6.76 -14.49
C HIS A 11 -20.09 -6.23 -13.37
N ASN A 12 -20.28 -6.99 -12.29
CA ASN A 12 -21.10 -6.61 -11.15
C ASN A 12 -20.45 -5.51 -10.29
N MET A 13 -19.11 -5.49 -10.18
CA MET A 13 -18.37 -4.43 -9.49
C MET A 13 -18.37 -3.12 -10.28
N TYR A 14 -18.18 -3.19 -11.59
CA TYR A 14 -18.28 -1.99 -12.45
C TYR A 14 -19.66 -1.37 -12.35
N ARG A 15 -20.73 -2.18 -12.52
CA ARG A 15 -22.12 -1.72 -12.41
C ARG A 15 -22.43 -1.05 -11.07
N ARG A 16 -21.84 -1.54 -9.98
CA ARG A 16 -21.96 -0.93 -8.64
C ARG A 16 -21.17 0.37 -8.49
N ALA A 17 -20.00 0.49 -9.14
CA ALA A 17 -19.19 1.71 -9.14
C ALA A 17 -19.85 2.84 -9.94
N VAL A 18 -20.36 2.56 -11.14
CA VAL A 18 -21.05 3.57 -11.96
C VAL A 18 -22.44 3.95 -11.44
N ASN A 19 -23.11 3.07 -10.67
CA ASN A 19 -24.44 3.34 -10.11
C ASN A 19 -24.41 3.98 -8.70
N ASN A 20 -23.32 4.65 -8.34
CA ASN A 20 -23.18 5.51 -7.15
C ASN A 20 -23.61 4.86 -5.83
N ASN A 21 -23.01 3.74 -5.45
CA ASN A 21 -22.93 3.39 -4.03
C ASN A 21 -21.71 2.52 -3.67
N TYR A 22 -20.53 2.85 -4.18
CA TYR A 22 -19.28 2.46 -3.50
C TYR A 22 -18.85 3.63 -2.63
N PRO A 23 -19.02 3.54 -1.30
CA PRO A 23 -18.86 4.69 -0.46
C PRO A 23 -17.40 4.77 -0.03
N TYR A 24 -16.55 5.39 -0.85
CA TYR A 24 -15.24 5.87 -0.41
C TYR A 24 -15.41 6.72 0.87
N GLU A 25 -16.47 7.54 0.91
CA GLU A 25 -16.86 8.29 2.10
C GLU A 25 -17.23 7.41 3.29
N ALA A 26 -17.89 6.26 3.12
CA ALA A 26 -18.22 5.39 4.26
C ALA A 26 -17.05 4.54 4.73
N TYR A 27 -16.06 4.26 3.87
CA TYR A 27 -14.79 3.68 4.31
C TYR A 27 -14.05 4.68 5.21
N ASN A 28 -13.89 5.92 4.75
CA ASN A 28 -13.25 6.97 5.53
C ASN A 28 -14.05 7.30 6.81
N LYS A 29 -15.39 7.33 6.74
CA LYS A 29 -16.25 7.59 7.90
C LYS A 29 -16.21 6.45 8.93
N LYS A 30 -15.99 5.20 8.52
CA LYS A 30 -15.78 4.07 9.44
C LYS A 30 -14.42 4.15 10.12
N ILE A 31 -13.36 4.51 9.38
CA ILE A 31 -12.03 4.74 9.94
C ILE A 31 -12.04 5.89 10.97
N LEU A 32 -12.72 7.00 10.65
CA LEU A 32 -12.85 8.16 11.54
C LEU A 32 -13.78 7.91 12.75
N ALA A 33 -14.77 7.03 12.62
CA ALA A 33 -15.62 6.61 13.74
C ALA A 33 -14.89 5.66 14.70
N GLN A 34 -13.91 4.89 14.21
CA GLN A 34 -13.09 3.97 15.00
C GLN A 34 -11.96 4.67 15.75
N SER A 35 -11.57 5.89 15.36
CA SER A 35 -10.50 6.65 16.04
C SER A 35 -10.97 7.46 17.26
N ASN A 36 -12.28 7.51 17.57
CA ASN A 36 -12.86 8.42 18.57
C ASN A 36 -13.54 7.74 19.77
N THR A 37 -13.05 6.58 20.22
CA THR A 37 -13.46 6.00 21.52
C THR A 37 -12.29 6.02 22.50
N PRO A 38 -12.38 6.72 23.64
CA PRO A 38 -11.38 6.63 24.69
C PRO A 38 -11.70 5.42 25.58
N ASN A 39 -10.87 4.36 25.51
CA ASN A 39 -10.49 3.47 26.63
C ASN A 39 -9.43 2.43 26.17
N GLN A 40 -8.29 2.50 26.85
CA GLN A 40 -7.15 1.55 26.96
C GLN A 40 -7.62 0.10 27.21
N GLU A 41 -7.03 -1.02 26.75
CA GLU A 41 -5.69 -1.40 26.27
C GLU A 41 -5.79 -2.71 25.45
N ASP A 42 -5.40 -2.70 24.18
CA ASP A 42 -4.63 -3.80 23.58
C ASP A 42 -3.26 -3.18 23.25
N LYS A 43 -2.22 -3.48 24.04
CA LYS A 43 -0.87 -2.88 23.93
C LYS A 43 -0.05 -3.40 22.74
N ASN A 44 -0.62 -3.44 21.55
CA ASN A 44 0.06 -3.47 20.24
C ASN A 44 -0.98 -3.84 19.17
N CYS A 45 -1.82 -2.89 18.76
CA CYS A 45 -2.44 -3.01 17.46
C CYS A 45 -1.37 -2.62 16.43
N GLU A 46 -0.80 -3.61 15.74
CA GLU A 46 0.17 -3.40 14.68
C GLU A 46 -0.38 -2.36 13.70
N LYS A 47 0.31 -1.22 13.66
CA LYS A 47 -0.05 -0.07 12.85
C LYS A 47 0.10 -0.47 11.38
N GLY A 48 -0.98 -0.91 10.76
CA GLY A 48 -1.02 -1.23 9.33
C GLY A 48 -0.77 0.01 8.48
N PHE A 49 -0.30 -0.19 7.24
CA PHE A 49 -0.06 0.91 6.30
C PHE A 49 -1.35 1.35 5.61
N ASN A 50 -1.62 2.65 5.60
CA ASN A 50 -2.77 3.22 4.91
C ASN A 50 -2.38 3.70 3.50
N ILE A 51 -3.29 3.52 2.54
CA ILE A 51 -3.08 4.01 1.17
C ILE A 51 -3.16 5.54 1.16
N GLY A 52 -2.19 6.19 0.50
CA GLY A 52 -2.15 7.65 0.35
C GLY A 52 -1.41 8.38 1.48
N GLU A 53 -1.05 7.68 2.55
CA GLU A 53 -0.07 8.19 3.52
C GLU A 53 1.35 8.05 2.95
N PRO A 54 2.32 8.84 3.47
CA PRO A 54 3.72 8.63 3.14
C PRO A 54 4.14 7.18 3.40
N ALA A 55 4.84 6.59 2.43
CA ALA A 55 5.38 5.25 2.59
C ALA A 55 6.37 5.23 3.78
N PRO A 56 6.45 4.12 4.53
CA PRO A 56 7.39 3.98 5.64
C PRO A 56 8.82 4.12 5.15
N GLU A 57 9.61 4.91 5.86
CA GLU A 57 11.02 5.05 5.55
C GLU A 57 11.75 3.73 5.84
N PHE A 58 12.63 3.33 4.93
CA PHE A 58 13.52 2.21 5.11
C PHE A 58 14.89 2.52 4.52
N THR A 59 15.89 1.86 5.09
CA THR A 59 17.25 1.80 4.55
C THR A 59 17.69 0.34 4.55
N LEU A 60 18.20 -0.12 3.42
CA LEU A 60 18.57 -1.51 3.21
C LEU A 60 19.92 -1.59 2.51
N SER A 61 20.73 -2.56 2.91
CA SER A 61 21.93 -2.95 2.14
C SER A 61 21.51 -3.83 0.98
N GLY A 62 21.98 -3.52 -0.22
CA GLY A 62 21.68 -4.29 -1.43
C GLY A 62 22.80 -4.25 -2.45
N ILE A 63 22.55 -4.84 -3.61
CA ILE A 63 23.46 -4.81 -4.75
C ILE A 63 22.86 -3.91 -5.82
N VAL A 64 23.58 -2.84 -6.20
CA VAL A 64 23.19 -1.91 -7.27
C VAL A 64 24.28 -1.91 -8.33
N ASN A 65 23.94 -2.29 -9.57
CA ASN A 65 24.89 -2.42 -10.67
C ASN A 65 26.09 -3.34 -10.34
N GLY A 66 25.87 -4.39 -9.56
CA GLY A 66 26.90 -5.35 -9.16
C GLY A 66 27.72 -4.97 -7.92
N GLU A 67 27.53 -3.76 -7.38
CA GLU A 67 28.28 -3.27 -6.23
C GLU A 67 27.41 -3.22 -4.96
N PRO A 68 27.97 -3.54 -3.77
CA PRO A 68 27.30 -3.32 -2.49
C PRO A 68 26.99 -1.84 -2.29
N LYS A 69 25.73 -1.54 -1.97
CA LYS A 69 25.29 -0.17 -1.72
C LYS A 69 24.19 -0.14 -0.65
N GLU A 70 24.24 0.89 0.19
CA GLU A 70 23.14 1.26 1.07
C GLU A 70 22.11 2.09 0.29
N VAL A 71 20.84 1.69 0.38
CA VAL A 71 19.74 2.28 -0.39
C VAL A 71 18.63 2.70 0.57
N SER A 72 18.26 3.98 0.53
CA SER A 72 17.16 4.54 1.30
C SER A 72 15.99 4.93 0.40
N LEU A 73 14.77 4.88 0.93
CA LEU A 73 13.59 5.37 0.21
C LEU A 73 13.73 6.85 -0.17
N SER A 74 14.28 7.66 0.73
CA SER A 74 14.59 9.08 0.53
C SER A 74 15.54 9.38 -0.64
N ASP A 75 16.37 8.43 -1.08
CA ASP A 75 17.24 8.61 -2.26
C ASP A 75 16.43 8.78 -3.57
N TYR A 76 15.16 8.38 -3.56
CA TYR A 76 14.28 8.37 -4.73
C TYR A 76 13.17 9.42 -4.69
N GLN A 77 13.28 10.43 -3.83
CA GLN A 77 12.32 11.54 -3.77
C GLN A 77 12.09 12.17 -5.17
N GLY A 78 10.82 12.44 -5.48
CA GLY A 78 10.42 12.97 -6.79
C GLY A 78 10.37 11.95 -7.93
N LYS A 79 10.61 10.66 -7.66
CA LYS A 79 10.47 9.57 -8.62
C LYS A 79 9.37 8.60 -8.19
N TRP A 80 8.73 7.96 -9.15
CA TRP A 80 7.88 6.81 -8.86
C TRP A 80 8.74 5.59 -8.54
N VAL A 81 8.45 4.93 -7.42
CA VAL A 81 9.18 3.76 -6.93
C VAL A 81 8.19 2.62 -6.73
N VAL A 82 8.59 1.42 -7.15
CA VAL A 82 7.88 0.17 -6.86
C VAL A 82 8.79 -0.66 -5.96
N VAL A 83 8.29 -1.03 -4.78
CA VAL A 83 8.96 -1.96 -3.86
C VAL A 83 8.27 -3.30 -3.96
N PHE A 84 9.05 -4.37 -4.13
CA PHE A 84 8.55 -5.73 -4.30
C PHE A 84 9.29 -6.67 -3.33
N PHE A 85 8.53 -7.49 -2.62
CA PHE A 85 9.05 -8.50 -1.70
C PHE A 85 8.85 -9.89 -2.31
N TYR A 86 9.84 -10.75 -2.17
CA TYR A 86 9.78 -12.16 -2.56
C TYR A 86 10.23 -13.04 -1.40
N GLY A 87 9.89 -14.33 -1.44
CA GLY A 87 10.04 -15.22 -0.29
C GLY A 87 11.49 -15.54 0.08
N SER A 88 12.24 -16.16 -0.83
CA SER A 88 13.64 -16.55 -0.61
C SER A 88 14.39 -16.60 -1.94
N ASP A 89 15.70 -16.41 -1.87
CA ASP A 89 16.60 -16.68 -2.97
C ASP A 89 16.61 -18.19 -3.30
N PHE A 90 16.78 -18.52 -4.58
CA PHE A 90 16.93 -19.88 -5.11
C PHE A 90 15.81 -20.88 -4.74
N THR A 91 14.55 -20.44 -4.81
CA THR A 91 13.40 -21.36 -4.71
C THR A 91 13.15 -22.14 -6.02
N PHE A 92 12.33 -23.18 -5.92
CA PHE A 92 12.30 -24.31 -6.87
C PHE A 92 11.94 -23.95 -8.32
N VAL A 93 12.70 -24.57 -9.22
CA VAL A 93 12.45 -24.72 -10.67
C VAL A 93 11.83 -26.08 -10.98
#